data_AF-A0A938B5D9-F1
#
_entry.id   AF-A0A938B5D9-F1
#
_cell.length_a   1.000
_cell.length_b   1.000
_cell.length_c   1.000
_cell.angle_alpha   90.00
_cell.angle_beta   90.00
_cell.angle_gamma   90.00
#
_symmetry.space_group_name_H-M   'P 1'
#
loop_
_entity.id
_entity.type
_entity.pdbx_description
1 polymer ?
#
loop_
_entity_poly.entity_id
_entity_poly.type
_entity_poly.pdbx_seq_one_letter_code
_entity_poly.pdbx_strand_id
1 'polypeptide(L)'
;MNIKKREAIKVLEKLGFVPAGKSKDIIWKYYHNRKYVFATRHSKGTGDMPGKIADKFRTQLKLNETQMRDAIRCPFEHEDYIDVLTKKGLI
;
A
#
# COMPACT_ATOMS: atom_id res chain seq x y z
N MET A 1 5.21 -7.74 -11.06
CA MET A 1 5.79 -8.55 -9.95
C MET A 1 4.72 -9.44 -9.29
N ASN A 2 5.06 -10.48 -8.52
CA ASN A 2 4.09 -11.21 -7.68
C ASN A 2 4.28 -10.83 -6.22
N ILE A 3 3.19 -10.63 -5.47
CA ILE A 3 3.25 -10.19 -4.06
C ILE A 3 2.34 -11.09 -3.23
N LYS A 4 2.85 -11.64 -2.13
CA LYS A 4 1.99 -12.40 -1.21
C LYS A 4 1.02 -11.44 -0.52
N LYS A 5 -0.26 -11.77 -0.41
CA LYS A 5 -1.25 -10.88 0.25
C LYS A 5 -0.84 -10.51 1.68
N ARG A 6 -0.22 -11.44 2.41
CA ARG A 6 0.33 -11.19 3.76
C ARG A 6 1.40 -10.10 3.78
N GLU A 7 2.24 -10.03 2.74
CA GLU A 7 3.29 -9.01 2.62
C GLU A 7 2.68 -7.67 2.28
N ALA A 8 1.67 -7.65 1.41
CA ALA A 8 0.93 -6.44 1.10
C ALA A 8 0.24 -5.83 2.34
N ILE A 9 -0.35 -6.66 3.21
CA ILE A 9 -0.93 -6.20 4.49
C ILE A 9 0.16 -5.60 5.40
N LYS A 10 1.28 -6.30 5.58
CA LYS A 10 2.41 -5.78 6.36
C LYS A 10 2.94 -4.45 5.82
N VAL A 11 3.02 -4.31 4.49
CA VAL A 11 3.39 -3.05 3.84
C VAL A 11 2.36 -1.97 4.17
N LEU A 12 1.07 -2.24 4.05
CA LEU A 12 0.02 -1.26 4.36
C LEU A 12 0.10 -0.75 5.79
N GLU A 13 0.24 -1.66 6.76
CA GLU A 13 0.39 -1.33 8.18
C GLU A 13 1.63 -0.48 8.42
N LYS A 14 2.77 -0.90 7.85
CA LYS A 14 4.04 -0.18 7.95
C LYS A 14 3.97 1.21 7.34
N LEU A 15 3.30 1.36 6.21
CA LEU A 15 3.12 2.66 5.53
C LEU A 15 2.05 3.54 6.19
N GLY A 16 1.48 3.14 7.33
CA GLY A 16 0.51 3.93 8.09
C GLY A 16 -0.91 3.91 7.55
N PHE A 17 -1.28 2.91 6.73
CA PHE A 17 -2.67 2.74 6.32
C PHE A 17 -3.50 2.15 7.44
N VAL A 18 -4.75 2.59 7.54
CA VAL A 18 -5.72 2.06 8.50
C VAL A 18 -6.81 1.23 7.79
N PRO A 19 -7.19 0.06 8.32
CA PRO A 19 -8.25 -0.74 7.74
C PRO A 19 -9.60 -0.03 7.88
N ALA A 20 -10.44 -0.09 6.84
CA ALA A 20 -11.74 0.54 6.80
C ALA A 20 -12.83 -0.44 6.35
N GLY A 21 -13.80 -0.74 7.22
CA GLY A 21 -15.05 -1.43 6.88
C GLY A 21 -15.03 -2.97 6.98
N LYS A 22 -16.20 -3.57 6.71
CA LYS A 22 -16.50 -5.03 6.79
C LYS A 22 -16.94 -5.65 5.45
N SER A 23 -16.62 -5.03 4.30
CA SER A 23 -17.10 -5.46 2.98
C SER A 23 -16.41 -6.73 2.46
N LYS A 24 -16.85 -7.29 1.32
CA LYS A 24 -16.21 -8.41 0.59
C LYS A 24 -14.76 -8.12 0.17
N ASP A 25 -14.42 -6.85 -0.01
CA ASP A 25 -13.04 -6.37 -0.22
C ASP A 25 -12.49 -5.74 1.05
N ILE A 26 -11.17 -5.89 1.27
CA ILE A 26 -10.46 -5.23 2.37
C ILE A 26 -10.01 -3.87 1.87
N ILE A 27 -10.57 -2.81 2.46
CA ILE A 27 -10.26 -1.41 2.13
C ILE A 27 -9.30 -0.88 3.19
N TRP A 28 -8.28 -0.15 2.74
CA TRP A 28 -7.30 0.52 3.56
C TRP A 28 -7.26 2.00 3.18
N LYS A 29 -7.22 2.88 4.17
CA LYS A 29 -7.20 4.33 3.97
C LYS A 29 -5.89 4.90 4.48
N TYR A 30 -5.34 5.86 3.75
CA TYR A 30 -4.20 6.64 4.19
C TYR A 30 -4.64 8.04 4.61
N TYR A 31 -4.14 8.48 5.75
CA TYR A 31 -4.39 9.80 6.32
C TYR A 31 -3.06 10.49 6.59
N HIS A 32 -2.99 11.76 6.25
CA HIS A 32 -1.86 12.63 6.62
C HIS A 32 -2.40 13.84 7.37
N ASN A 33 -1.85 14.15 8.55
CA ASN A 33 -2.32 15.22 9.43
C ASN A 33 -3.85 15.18 9.69
N ARG A 34 -4.38 13.98 9.96
CA ARG A 34 -5.83 13.71 10.16
C ARG A 34 -6.73 13.97 8.94
N LYS A 35 -6.17 14.31 7.78
CA LYS A 35 -6.90 14.47 6.52
C LYS A 35 -6.80 13.21 5.69
N TYR A 36 -7.93 12.78 5.13
CA TYR A 36 -7.97 11.66 4.19
C TYR A 36 -7.22 12.04 2.90
N VAL A 37 -6.33 11.15 2.44
CA VAL A 37 -5.58 11.35 1.19
C VAL A 37 -6.13 10.45 0.09
N PHE A 38 -6.06 9.13 0.28
CA PHE A 38 -6.59 8.14 -0.66
C PHE A 38 -6.84 6.79 0.02
N ALA A 39 -7.44 5.88 -0.73
CA ALA A 39 -7.69 4.51 -0.31
C ALA A 39 -7.13 3.51 -1.32
N THR A 40 -6.81 2.32 -0.82
CA THR A 40 -6.45 1.16 -1.61
C THR A 40 -7.31 -0.03 -1.18
N ARG A 41 -7.41 -1.03 -2.06
CA ARG A 41 -8.21 -2.23 -1.81
C ARG A 41 -7.50 -3.46 -2.31
N HIS A 42 -7.71 -4.56 -1.60
CA HIS A 42 -7.35 -5.88 -2.10
C HIS A 42 -8.47 -6.89 -1.77
N SER A 43 -8.52 -7.97 -2.56
CA SER A 43 -9.47 -9.04 -2.31
C SER A 43 -9.16 -9.78 -1.02
N LYS A 44 -10.20 -10.33 -0.39
CA LYS A 44 -10.08 -11.22 0.77
C LYS A 44 -9.33 -12.52 0.44
N GLY A 45 -9.01 -13.26 1.49
CA GLY A 45 -8.40 -14.58 1.42
C GLY A 45 -6.87 -14.54 1.39
N THR A 46 -6.29 -15.74 1.39
CA THR A 46 -4.85 -15.97 1.37
C THR A 46 -4.34 -16.11 -0.08
N GLY A 47 -3.04 -16.33 -0.24
CA GLY A 47 -2.39 -16.53 -1.53
C GLY A 47 -1.70 -15.29 -2.08
N ASP A 48 -1.43 -15.34 -3.38
CA ASP A 48 -0.60 -14.37 -4.09
C ASP A 48 -1.44 -13.41 -4.93
N MET A 49 -0.97 -12.17 -5.05
CA MET A 49 -1.43 -11.23 -6.07
C MET A 49 -0.57 -11.43 -7.32
N PRO A 50 -1.13 -11.99 -8.41
CA PRO A 50 -0.39 -12.22 -9.64
C PRO A 50 -0.11 -10.89 -10.36
N GLY A 51 1.07 -10.79 -10.98
CA GLY A 51 1.54 -9.74 -11.91
C GLY A 51 0.67 -8.49 -12.00
N LYS A 52 -0.32 -8.53 -12.90
CA LYS A 52 -1.22 -7.42 -13.20
C LYS A 52 -1.97 -6.86 -11.98
N ILE A 53 -2.35 -7.71 -11.03
CA ILE A 53 -3.04 -7.32 -9.79
C ILE A 53 -2.07 -6.65 -8.83
N ALA A 54 -0.87 -7.22 -8.65
CA ALA A 54 0.17 -6.61 -7.82
C ALA A 54 0.61 -5.25 -8.37
N ASP A 55 0.71 -5.10 -9.69
CA ASP A 55 1.08 -3.83 -10.33
C ASP A 55 0.00 -2.76 -10.12
N LYS A 56 -1.29 -3.14 -10.18
CA LYS A 56 -2.41 -2.25 -9.82
C LYS A 56 -2.35 -1.84 -8.34
N PHE A 57 -2.13 -2.80 -7.44
CA PHE A 57 -2.00 -2.54 -6.00
C PHE A 57 -0.84 -1.56 -5.72
N ARG A 58 0.34 -1.81 -6.28
CA ARG A 58 1.51 -0.92 -6.19
C ARG A 58 1.18 0.50 -6.67
N THR A 59 0.47 0.62 -7.78
CA THR A 59 0.12 1.92 -8.37
C THR A 59 -0.87 2.68 -7.47
N GLN A 60 -1.79 1.98 -6.79
CA GLN A 60 -2.68 2.58 -5.79
C GLN A 60 -1.91 3.15 -4.59
N LEU A 61 -0.82 2.47 -4.19
CA LEU A 61 0.09 2.96 -3.16
C LEU A 61 1.00 4.10 -3.62
N LYS A 62 0.93 4.52 -4.89
CA LYS A 62 1.80 5.57 -5.45
C LYS A 62 3.30 5.21 -5.37
N LEU A 63 3.64 3.92 -5.35
CA LEU A 63 5.03 3.47 -5.36
C LEU A 63 5.46 3.05 -6.77
N ASN A 64 6.74 3.22 -7.10
CA ASN A 64 7.37 2.55 -8.24
C ASN A 64 7.76 1.11 -7.87
N GLU A 65 8.26 0.34 -8.83
CA GLU A 65 8.59 -1.08 -8.60
C GLU A 65 9.70 -1.26 -7.56
N THR A 66 10.76 -0.46 -7.62
CA THR A 66 11.87 -0.50 -6.66
C THR A 66 11.39 -0.20 -5.24
N GLN A 67 10.66 0.91 -5.05
CA GLN A 67 10.08 1.29 -3.76
C GLN A 67 9.15 0.21 -3.20
N MET A 68 8.37 -0.46 -4.06
CA MET A 68 7.52 -1.57 -3.62
C MET A 68 8.34 -2.78 -3.16
N ARG A 69 9.41 -3.12 -3.89
CA ARG A 69 10.33 -4.20 -3.47
C ARG A 69 11.00 -3.86 -2.15
N ASP A 70 11.40 -2.61 -1.97
CA ASP A 70 12.03 -2.11 -0.75
C ASP A 70 11.04 -2.09 0.41
N ALA A 71 9.78 -1.71 0.17
CA ALA A 71 8.73 -1.79 1.17
C ALA A 71 8.50 -3.24 1.65
N ILE A 72 8.60 -4.23 0.74
CA ILE A 72 8.50 -5.66 1.10
C ILE A 72 9.76 -6.15 1.83
N ARG A 73 10.95 -5.70 1.43
CA ARG A 73 12.26 -6.16 1.95
C ARG A 73 12.73 -5.42 3.21
N CYS A 74 12.01 -4.39 3.66
CA CYS A 74 12.25 -3.61 4.88
C CYS A 74 13.37 -2.55 4.92
N PRO A 75 13.94 -2.03 3.82
CA PRO A 75 14.66 -0.74 3.90
C PRO A 75 13.75 0.49 3.75
N PHE A 76 12.47 0.33 3.36
CA PHE A 76 11.56 1.46 3.10
C PHE A 76 10.48 1.56 4.18
N GLU A 77 10.49 2.66 4.93
CA GLU A 77 9.64 2.92 6.10
C GLU A 77 8.58 4.01 5.83
N HIS A 78 7.77 4.35 6.84
CA HIS A 78 6.71 5.35 6.72
C HIS A 78 7.24 6.74 6.34
N GLU A 79 8.41 7.13 6.84
CA GLU A 79 9.03 8.43 6.53
C GLU A 79 9.41 8.54 5.04
N ASP A 80 10.03 7.49 4.48
CA ASP A 80 10.32 7.41 3.04
C ASP A 80 9.03 7.52 2.21
N TYR A 81 7.94 6.98 2.73
CA TYR A 81 6.65 7.05 2.07
C TYR A 81 6.07 8.45 2.05
N ILE A 82 6.18 9.17 3.16
CA ILE A 82 5.80 10.59 3.24
C ILE A 82 6.60 11.38 2.20
N ASP A 83 7.91 11.18 2.10
CA ASP A 83 8.75 11.84 1.09
C ASP A 83 8.28 11.56 -0.34
N VAL A 84 7.91 10.31 -0.64
CA VAL A 84 7.38 9.93 -1.96
C VAL A 84 6.06 10.65 -2.26
N LEU A 85 5.17 10.76 -1.28
CA LEU A 85 3.88 11.44 -1.45
C LEU A 85 4.05 12.96 -1.58
N THR A 86 4.94 13.56 -0.79
CA THR A 86 5.29 14.99 -0.86
C THR A 86 5.89 15.35 -2.22
N LYS A 87 6.86 14.57 -2.71
CA LYS A 87 7.47 14.77 -4.05
C LYS A 87 6.45 14.67 -5.18
N LYS A 88 5.33 13.97 -4.96
CA LYS A 88 4.23 13.83 -5.92
C LYS A 88 3.12 14.87 -5.74
N GLY A 89 3.22 15.75 -4.74
CA GLY A 89 2.20 16.76 -4.43
C GLY A 89 0.88 16.17 -3.95
N LEU A 90 0.91 14.99 -3.32
CA LEU A 90 -0.29 14.31 -2.82
C LEU A 90 -0.61 14.65 -1.35
N ILE A 91 0.40 15.09 -0.60
CA ILE A 91 0.30 15.58 0.78
C ILE A 91 1.09 16.87 0.93
#